data_AF-A0A9P4U675-F1
#
_entry.id   AF-A0A9P4U675-F1
#
_cell.length_a   1.000
_cell.length_b   1.000
_cell.length_c   1.000
_cell.angle_alpha   90.00
_cell.angle_beta   90.00
_cell.angle_gamma   90.00
#
_symmetry.space_group_name_H-M   'P 1'
#
loop_
_entity.id
_entity.type
_entity.pdbx_description
1 polymer ?
#
loop_
_entity_poly.entity_id
_entity_poly.type
_entity_poly.pdbx_seq_one_letter_code
_entity_poly.pdbx_strand_id
1 'polypeptide(L)'
;VIVTEEGDCDWSGKPEVAGFVFLHRTAGDEASKKWRADTLFKKFERKLLDWEIRYDTKFLNRVEDPKRLAEYIKLEPWNAFKAINPRWHMGLICVSPKFQRRGVGSMLVHQVQKLAADEGLPVTLEASIVGRFLYLKSGFKIVGEVKLCEEYTDALMLWEPSGLEGRWLEDYEGDKANMKKR
;
A
#
# COMPACT_ATOMS: atom_id res chain seq x y z
N VAL A 1 -0.07 -11.38 7.11
CA VAL A 1 1.03 -11.49 8.12
C VAL A 1 1.71 -12.82 7.88
N ILE A 2 3.03 -12.87 7.99
CA ILE A 2 3.83 -14.10 7.93
C ILE A 2 4.43 -14.32 9.32
N VAL A 3 4.33 -15.55 9.81
CA VAL A 3 4.88 -15.99 11.10
C VAL A 3 5.81 -17.17 10.88
N THR A 4 6.75 -17.40 11.80
CA THR A 4 7.57 -18.61 11.81
C THR A 4 6.70 -19.83 12.11
N GLU A 5 7.07 -20.97 11.54
CA GLU A 5 6.36 -22.24 11.69
C GLU A 5 7.27 -23.31 12.34
N GLU A 6 6.65 -24.37 12.85
CA GLU A 6 7.37 -25.50 13.42
C GLU A 6 8.20 -26.19 12.31
N GLY A 7 9.53 -26.25 12.51
CA GLY A 7 10.48 -26.76 11.51
C GLY A 7 11.32 -25.67 10.83
N ASP A 8 10.99 -24.39 11.00
CA ASP A 8 11.88 -23.31 10.58
C ASP A 8 13.18 -23.32 11.39
N CYS A 9 14.30 -22.96 10.75
CA CYS A 9 15.61 -22.92 11.42
C CYS A 9 15.66 -21.98 12.62
N ASP A 10 14.80 -20.95 12.66
CA ASP A 10 14.69 -19.97 13.73
C ASP A 10 13.49 -20.22 14.65
N TRP A 11 12.88 -21.42 14.60
CA TRP A 11 11.75 -21.77 15.44
C TRP A 11 12.14 -21.73 16.93
N SER A 12 11.48 -20.86 17.68
CA SER A 12 11.76 -20.63 19.11
C SER A 12 10.81 -21.39 20.05
N GLY A 13 10.03 -22.35 19.52
CA GLY A 13 8.97 -23.02 20.26
C GLY A 13 7.63 -22.28 20.27
N LYS A 14 7.56 -21.09 19.65
CA LYS A 14 6.31 -20.32 19.45
C LYS A 14 6.37 -19.50 18.15
N PRO A 15 5.21 -19.21 17.52
CA PRO A 15 5.16 -18.36 16.33
C PRO A 15 5.67 -16.95 16.61
N GLU A 16 6.63 -16.50 15.82
CA GLU A 16 7.16 -15.14 15.82
C GLU A 16 6.77 -14.44 14.52
N VAL A 17 6.37 -13.16 14.58
CA VAL A 17 6.02 -12.39 13.38
C VAL A 17 7.27 -12.07 12.57
N ALA A 18 7.40 -12.71 11.39
CA ALA A 18 8.49 -12.47 10.47
C ALA A 18 8.25 -11.23 9.59
N GLY A 19 6.99 -10.93 9.28
CA GLY A 19 6.63 -9.73 8.53
C GLY A 19 5.12 -9.54 8.35
N PHE A 20 4.73 -8.34 7.94
CA PHE A 20 3.34 -8.00 7.67
C PHE A 20 3.22 -6.99 6.53
N VAL A 21 2.00 -6.88 6.00
CA VAL A 21 1.63 -5.94 4.95
C VAL A 21 0.33 -5.26 5.33
N PHE A 22 0.27 -3.93 5.18
CA PHE A 22 -0.95 -3.16 5.29
C PHE A 22 -1.54 -2.91 3.91
N LEU A 23 -2.81 -3.29 3.78
CA LEU A 23 -3.56 -3.18 2.54
C LEU A 23 -4.76 -2.27 2.75
N HIS A 24 -5.01 -1.48 1.71
CA HIS A 24 -6.18 -0.62 1.64
C HIS A 24 -7.00 -1.03 0.43
N ARG A 25 -8.29 -1.28 0.67
CA ARG A 25 -9.28 -1.42 -0.39
C ARG A 25 -9.86 -0.05 -0.72
N THR A 26 -9.65 0.43 -1.94
CA THR A 26 -10.33 1.66 -2.37
C THR A 26 -11.83 1.40 -2.61
N ALA A 27 -12.64 2.44 -2.36
CA ALA A 27 -14.08 2.38 -2.60
C ALA A 27 -14.38 2.26 -4.10
N GLY A 28 -15.48 1.63 -4.44
CA GLY A 28 -16.01 1.66 -5.80
C GLY A 28 -16.79 0.42 -6.21
N ASP A 29 -16.74 -0.65 -5.41
CA ASP A 29 -17.36 -1.92 -5.73
C ASP A 29 -18.07 -2.56 -4.52
N GLU A 30 -18.97 -3.51 -4.78
CA GLU A 30 -19.75 -4.18 -3.72
C GLU A 30 -18.86 -4.93 -2.71
N ALA A 31 -17.70 -5.46 -3.13
CA ALA A 31 -16.79 -6.12 -2.20
C ALA A 31 -16.22 -5.13 -1.18
N SER A 32 -15.90 -3.89 -1.57
CA SER A 32 -15.45 -2.84 -0.64
C SER A 32 -16.49 -2.53 0.46
N LYS A 33 -17.79 -2.73 0.20
CA LYS A 33 -18.83 -2.53 1.22
C LYS A 33 -18.79 -3.60 2.30
N LYS A 34 -18.44 -4.85 1.97
CA LYS A 34 -18.29 -5.94 2.95
C LYS A 34 -17.22 -5.63 4.00
N TRP A 35 -16.12 -5.02 3.58
CA TRP A 35 -15.04 -4.58 4.47
C TRP A 35 -15.41 -3.38 5.36
N ARG A 36 -16.53 -2.69 5.06
CA ARG A 36 -17.04 -1.54 5.81
C ARG A 36 -18.27 -1.91 6.65
N ALA A 37 -18.23 -3.04 7.33
CA ALA A 37 -19.26 -3.40 8.31
C ALA A 37 -19.31 -2.33 9.41
N ASP A 38 -20.31 -1.46 9.33
CA ASP A 38 -20.40 -0.23 10.10
C ASP A 38 -21.67 -0.24 10.97
N THR A 39 -21.47 -0.31 12.29
CA THR A 39 -22.56 -0.21 13.26
C THR A 39 -22.78 1.25 13.66
N LEU A 40 -23.96 1.58 14.20
CA LEU A 40 -24.23 2.93 14.72
C LEU A 40 -23.19 3.35 15.77
N PHE A 41 -22.72 2.42 16.60
CA PHE A 41 -21.67 2.67 17.58
C PHE A 41 -20.33 3.05 16.92
N LYS A 42 -19.90 2.35 15.87
CA LYS A 42 -18.67 2.69 15.12
C LYS A 42 -18.74 4.05 14.42
N LYS A 43 -19.94 4.50 14.05
CA LYS A 43 -20.13 5.87 13.53
C LYS A 43 -19.96 6.91 14.62
N PHE A 44 -20.48 6.65 15.81
CA PHE A 44 -20.33 7.52 16.97
C PHE A 44 -18.88 7.58 17.46
N GLU A 45 -18.23 6.43 17.60
CA GLU A 45 -16.81 6.31 17.95
C GLU A 45 -15.93 7.12 16.99
N ARG A 46 -16.17 7.02 15.67
CA ARG A 46 -15.45 7.86 14.69
C ARG A 46 -15.68 9.35 14.87
N LYS A 47 -16.88 9.77 15.27
CA LYS A 47 -17.12 11.18 15.59
C LYS A 47 -16.37 11.65 16.83
N LEU A 48 -16.21 10.78 17.83
CA LEU A 48 -15.37 11.06 18.99
C LEU A 48 -13.88 11.13 18.61
N LEU A 49 -13.40 10.19 17.80
CA LEU A 49 -12.03 10.21 17.27
C LEU A 49 -11.77 11.45 16.40
N ASP A 50 -12.70 11.82 15.52
CA ASP A 50 -12.61 13.05 14.73
C ASP A 50 -12.49 14.29 15.65
N TRP A 51 -13.22 14.29 16.76
CA TRP A 51 -13.20 15.38 17.74
C TRP A 51 -11.86 15.44 18.50
N GLU A 52 -11.34 14.28 18.90
CA GLU A 52 -10.02 14.12 19.52
C GLU A 52 -8.90 14.57 18.59
N ILE A 53 -8.87 14.07 17.34
CA ILE A 53 -7.90 14.46 16.32
C ILE A 53 -7.94 15.98 16.10
N ARG A 54 -9.14 16.56 15.99
CA ARG A 54 -9.30 18.01 15.86
C ARG A 54 -8.78 18.77 17.06
N TYR A 55 -9.00 18.27 18.28
CA TYR A 55 -8.52 18.92 19.49
C TYR A 55 -6.99 18.85 19.57
N ASP A 56 -6.42 17.67 19.33
CA ASP A 56 -4.99 17.44 19.31
C ASP A 56 -4.29 18.34 18.28
N THR A 57 -4.71 18.26 17.02
CA THR A 57 -4.14 19.05 15.91
C THR A 57 -4.25 20.56 16.11
N LYS A 58 -5.31 21.05 16.77
CA LYS A 58 -5.52 22.49 16.95
C LYS A 58 -4.88 23.06 18.22
N PHE A 59 -4.81 22.29 19.29
CA PHE A 59 -4.47 22.82 20.62
C PHE A 59 -3.25 22.14 21.27
N LEU A 60 -2.99 20.86 21.00
CA LEU A 60 -1.91 20.11 21.65
C LEU A 60 -0.67 19.97 20.75
N ASN A 61 -0.87 19.76 19.46
CA ASN A 61 0.19 19.52 18.51
C ASN A 61 0.99 20.81 18.25
N ARG A 62 2.20 20.84 18.81
CA ARG A 62 3.18 21.92 18.65
C ARG A 62 4.36 21.54 17.75
N VAL A 63 4.37 20.29 17.27
CA VAL A 63 5.49 19.72 16.53
C VAL A 63 5.30 19.94 15.03
N GLU A 64 4.05 19.93 14.57
CA GLU A 64 3.72 20.06 13.16
C GLU A 64 3.38 21.50 12.78
N ASP A 65 3.84 21.92 11.59
CA ASP A 65 3.38 23.15 10.94
C ASP A 65 2.23 22.79 9.97
N PRO A 66 0.98 23.23 10.24
CA PRO A 66 -0.17 22.89 9.42
C PRO A 66 -0.03 23.28 7.94
N LYS A 67 0.73 24.35 7.64
CA LYS A 67 0.94 24.79 6.25
C LYS A 67 1.82 23.79 5.50
N ARG A 68 2.92 23.36 6.13
CA ARG A 68 3.82 22.36 5.55
C ARG A 68 3.16 21.01 5.42
N LEU A 69 2.34 20.61 6.40
CA LEU A 69 1.55 19.39 6.31
C LEU A 69 0.56 19.46 5.14
N ALA A 70 -0.12 20.60 4.95
CA ALA A 70 -1.02 20.77 3.80
C ALA A 70 -0.28 20.76 2.45
N GLU A 71 0.94 21.30 2.38
CA GLU A 71 1.79 21.20 1.19
C GLU A 71 2.22 19.75 0.92
N TYR A 72 2.66 19.02 1.94
CA TYR A 72 2.99 17.61 1.85
C TYR A 72 1.80 16.77 1.38
N ILE A 73 0.62 16.97 1.97
CA ILE A 73 -0.62 16.26 1.58
C ILE A 73 -0.99 16.52 0.11
N LYS A 74 -0.76 17.74 -0.41
CA LYS A 74 -1.00 18.02 -1.85
C LYS A 74 -0.08 17.22 -2.76
N LEU A 75 1.11 16.86 -2.27
CA LEU A 75 2.06 16.02 -2.98
C LEU A 75 1.78 14.52 -2.80
N GLU A 76 0.77 14.12 -2.01
CA GLU A 76 0.51 12.70 -1.71
C GLU A 76 0.35 11.88 -3.00
N PRO A 77 1.27 10.93 -3.24
CA PRO A 77 1.32 10.20 -4.49
C PRO A 77 0.08 9.34 -4.74
N TRP A 78 -0.61 8.91 -3.67
CA TRP A 78 -1.85 8.14 -3.73
C TRP A 78 -2.92 8.75 -4.64
N ASN A 79 -3.01 10.08 -4.68
CA ASN A 79 -4.00 10.78 -5.49
C ASN A 79 -3.84 10.50 -6.99
N ALA A 80 -2.63 10.17 -7.45
CA ALA A 80 -2.35 9.83 -8.84
C ALA A 80 -3.11 8.56 -9.30
N PHE A 81 -3.43 7.66 -8.38
CA PHE A 81 -4.13 6.40 -8.67
C PHE A 81 -5.66 6.50 -8.63
N LYS A 82 -6.26 7.70 -8.50
CA LYS A 82 -7.72 7.84 -8.45
C LYS A 82 -8.42 7.29 -9.70
N ALA A 83 -7.81 7.45 -10.88
CA ALA A 83 -8.37 7.04 -12.17
C ALA A 83 -8.55 5.52 -12.33
N ILE A 84 -7.84 4.72 -11.54
CA ILE A 84 -7.80 3.26 -11.65
C ILE A 84 -8.58 2.54 -10.53
N ASN A 85 -9.41 3.26 -9.78
CA ASN A 85 -10.32 2.64 -8.82
C ASN A 85 -11.40 1.80 -9.53
N PRO A 86 -11.89 0.70 -8.93
CA PRO A 86 -11.46 0.12 -7.64
C PRO A 86 -10.11 -0.60 -7.75
N ARG A 87 -9.35 -0.65 -6.65
CA ARG A 87 -8.02 -1.30 -6.58
C ARG A 87 -7.66 -1.73 -5.17
N TRP A 88 -6.61 -2.56 -5.07
CA TRP A 88 -5.85 -2.74 -3.84
C TRP A 88 -4.65 -1.78 -3.81
N HIS A 89 -4.37 -1.21 -2.65
CA HIS A 89 -3.17 -0.41 -2.44
C HIS A 89 -2.37 -0.96 -1.26
N MET A 90 -1.08 -1.21 -1.49
CA MET A 90 -0.13 -1.67 -0.49
C MET A 90 0.54 -0.47 0.15
N GLY A 91 0.06 -0.09 1.34
CA GLY A 91 0.52 1.12 2.03
C GLY A 91 1.83 0.92 2.79
N LEU A 92 2.05 -0.29 3.34
CA LEU A 92 3.26 -0.59 4.07
C LEU A 92 3.58 -2.08 3.99
N ILE A 93 4.86 -2.40 3.78
CA ILE A 93 5.40 -3.75 3.96
C ILE A 93 6.54 -3.68 4.96
N CYS A 94 6.52 -4.57 5.95
CA CYS A 94 7.55 -4.65 6.97
C CYS A 94 8.01 -6.09 7.13
N VAL A 95 9.33 -6.27 7.18
CA VAL A 95 9.98 -7.55 7.48
C VAL A 95 10.92 -7.32 8.65
N SER A 96 10.79 -8.13 9.69
CA SER A 96 11.66 -8.08 10.85
C SER A 96 13.11 -8.29 10.42
N PRO A 97 14.08 -7.47 10.89
CA PRO A 97 15.48 -7.57 10.51
C PRO A 97 16.07 -8.99 10.62
N LYS A 98 15.64 -9.76 11.62
CA LYS A 98 16.03 -11.17 11.84
C LYS A 98 15.72 -12.08 10.65
N PHE A 99 14.65 -11.78 9.91
CA PHE A 99 14.11 -12.60 8.83
C PHE A 99 14.24 -11.97 7.44
N GLN A 100 14.94 -10.83 7.32
CA GLN A 100 15.19 -10.19 6.03
C GLN A 100 16.08 -11.03 5.13
N ARG A 101 16.01 -10.77 3.81
CA ARG A 101 16.79 -11.45 2.77
C ARG A 101 16.53 -12.96 2.63
N ARG A 102 15.44 -13.46 3.22
CA ARG A 102 14.99 -14.87 3.17
C ARG A 102 13.70 -15.08 2.36
N GLY A 103 13.33 -14.10 1.54
CA GLY A 103 12.13 -14.19 0.69
C GLY A 103 10.80 -13.77 1.36
N VAL A 104 10.78 -13.46 2.66
CA VAL A 104 9.57 -13.03 3.40
C VAL A 104 8.85 -11.86 2.71
N GLY A 105 9.60 -10.85 2.24
CA GLY A 105 9.02 -9.72 1.49
C GLY A 105 8.34 -10.15 0.19
N SER A 106 8.96 -11.07 -0.57
CA SER A 106 8.36 -11.62 -1.79
C SER A 106 7.11 -12.43 -1.48
N MET A 107 7.12 -13.24 -0.42
CA MET A 107 5.94 -13.99 0.01
C MET A 107 4.77 -13.06 0.36
N LEU A 108 5.02 -11.96 1.07
CA LEU A 108 4.00 -10.95 1.37
C LEU A 108 3.44 -10.34 0.08
N VAL A 109 4.30 -9.92 -0.85
CA VAL A 109 3.83 -9.35 -2.14
C VAL A 109 2.98 -10.37 -2.92
N HIS A 110 3.41 -11.63 -2.99
CA HIS A 110 2.64 -12.68 -3.67
C HIS A 110 1.28 -12.96 -3.01
N GLN A 111 1.19 -12.91 -1.68
CA GLN A 111 -0.10 -13.01 -0.99
C GLN A 111 -1.06 -11.90 -1.41
N VAL A 112 -0.56 -10.66 -1.54
CA VAL A 112 -1.35 -9.51 -2.00
C VAL A 112 -1.78 -9.67 -3.46
N GLN A 113 -0.86 -10.10 -4.33
CA GLN A 113 -1.15 -10.34 -5.74
C GLN A 113 -2.21 -11.43 -5.92
N LYS A 114 -2.14 -12.51 -5.14
CA LYS A 114 -3.15 -13.57 -5.14
C LYS A 114 -4.51 -13.03 -4.74
N LEU A 115 -4.60 -12.30 -3.63
CA LEU A 115 -5.84 -11.67 -3.18
C LEU A 115 -6.44 -10.76 -4.26
N ALA A 116 -5.61 -9.95 -4.91
CA ALA A 116 -6.05 -9.02 -5.94
C ALA A 116 -6.45 -9.73 -7.26
N ALA A 117 -5.76 -10.82 -7.61
CA ALA A 117 -6.09 -11.66 -8.76
C ALA A 117 -7.43 -12.38 -8.59
N ASP A 118 -7.70 -12.93 -7.39
CA ASP A 118 -8.97 -13.58 -7.06
C ASP A 118 -10.17 -12.62 -7.22
N GLU A 119 -9.94 -11.31 -7.09
CA GLU A 119 -10.93 -10.27 -7.30
C GLU A 119 -10.85 -9.58 -8.68
N GLY A 120 -9.86 -9.92 -9.51
CA GLY A 120 -9.65 -9.31 -10.83
C GLY A 120 -9.29 -7.83 -10.80
N LEU A 121 -8.48 -7.39 -9.83
CA LEU A 121 -8.18 -5.98 -9.56
C LEU A 121 -6.68 -5.68 -9.52
N PRO A 122 -6.27 -4.44 -9.86
CA PRO A 122 -4.87 -4.08 -9.87
C PRO A 122 -4.39 -3.81 -8.45
N VAL A 123 -3.07 -3.94 -8.26
CA VAL A 123 -2.38 -3.56 -7.03
C VAL A 123 -1.53 -2.32 -7.30
N THR A 124 -1.59 -1.36 -6.40
CA THR A 124 -0.75 -0.14 -6.45
C THR A 124 0.08 -0.01 -5.20
N LEU A 125 1.22 0.67 -5.31
CA LEU A 125 2.07 1.01 -4.18
C LEU A 125 2.96 2.21 -4.49
N GLU A 126 3.53 2.76 -3.42
CA GLU A 126 4.57 3.77 -3.46
C GLU A 126 5.87 3.10 -3.00
N ALA A 127 6.90 3.16 -3.84
CA ALA A 127 8.16 2.47 -3.61
C ALA A 127 9.31 3.45 -3.40
N SER A 128 9.94 3.34 -2.24
CA SER A 128 11.26 3.92 -2.00
C SER A 128 12.29 3.29 -2.94
N ILE A 129 13.42 3.98 -3.13
CA ILE A 129 14.55 3.50 -3.93
C ILE A 129 15.00 2.10 -3.48
N VAL A 130 15.05 1.87 -2.16
CA VAL A 130 15.51 0.59 -1.57
C VAL A 130 14.51 -0.55 -1.81
N GLY A 131 13.20 -0.26 -1.72
CA GLY A 131 12.14 -1.27 -1.90
C GLY A 131 11.82 -1.57 -3.37
N ARG A 132 12.09 -0.63 -4.28
CA ARG A 132 11.69 -0.68 -5.70
C ARG A 132 12.05 -1.98 -6.40
N PHE A 133 13.25 -2.51 -6.16
CA PHE A 133 13.73 -3.72 -6.83
C PHE A 133 12.91 -4.97 -6.49
N LEU A 134 12.39 -5.07 -5.25
CA LEU A 134 11.51 -6.17 -4.85
C LEU A 134 10.25 -6.17 -5.73
N TYR A 135 9.62 -5.01 -5.87
CA TYR A 135 8.36 -4.87 -6.60
C TYR A 135 8.54 -5.06 -8.11
N LEU A 136 9.62 -4.52 -8.69
CA LEU A 136 9.95 -4.76 -10.11
C LEU A 136 10.10 -6.25 -10.39
N LYS A 137 10.83 -6.98 -9.54
CA LYS A 137 10.97 -8.44 -9.66
C LYS A 137 9.64 -9.19 -9.51
N SER A 138 8.72 -8.66 -8.73
CA SER A 138 7.36 -9.19 -8.60
C SER A 138 6.42 -8.77 -9.74
N GLY A 139 6.92 -8.08 -10.77
CA GLY A 139 6.17 -7.74 -11.98
C GLY A 139 5.43 -6.40 -11.93
N PHE A 140 5.66 -5.57 -10.91
CA PHE A 140 5.14 -4.21 -10.91
C PHE A 140 5.85 -3.36 -11.98
N LYS A 141 5.12 -2.39 -12.52
CA LYS A 141 5.65 -1.37 -13.43
C LYS A 141 5.63 -0.01 -12.79
N ILE A 142 6.66 0.79 -13.06
CA ILE A 142 6.73 2.19 -12.65
C ILE A 142 5.80 2.99 -13.57
N VAL A 143 4.84 3.67 -12.98
CA VAL A 143 3.83 4.48 -13.70
C VAL A 143 3.95 5.98 -13.45
N GLY A 144 4.90 6.37 -12.61
CA GLY A 144 5.19 7.75 -12.28
C GLY A 144 6.21 7.83 -11.17
N GLU A 145 6.72 9.03 -10.94
CA GLU A 145 7.60 9.34 -9.82
C GLU A 145 7.13 10.64 -9.18
N VAL A 146 7.13 10.69 -7.86
CA VAL A 146 6.79 11.88 -7.09
C VAL A 146 8.00 12.27 -6.26
N LYS A 147 8.49 13.48 -6.48
CA LYS A 147 9.57 14.07 -5.70
C LYS A 147 8.98 14.68 -4.44
N LEU A 148 9.25 14.07 -3.29
CA LEU A 148 8.77 14.56 -1.99
C LEU A 148 9.65 15.70 -1.46
N CYS A 149 10.97 15.57 -1.63
CA CYS A 149 11.95 16.63 -1.37
C CYS A 149 13.20 16.40 -2.24
N GLU A 150 14.28 17.19 -2.06
CA GLU A 150 15.44 17.13 -2.95
C GLU A 150 16.08 15.74 -3.04
N GLU A 151 16.10 15.02 -1.92
CA GLU A 151 16.78 13.73 -1.76
C GLU A 151 15.86 12.51 -1.87
N TYR A 152 14.54 12.71 -1.85
CA TYR A 152 13.57 11.62 -1.78
C TYR A 152 12.55 11.68 -2.93
N THR A 153 12.59 10.63 -3.76
CA THR A 153 11.67 10.38 -4.86
C THR A 153 11.04 9.00 -4.68
N ASP A 154 9.71 8.96 -4.61
CA ASP A 154 8.97 7.72 -4.60
C ASP A 154 8.54 7.33 -6.01
N ALA A 155 8.71 6.04 -6.35
CA ALA A 155 8.09 5.49 -7.56
C ALA A 155 6.66 5.09 -7.28
N LEU A 156 5.75 5.59 -8.09
CA LEU A 156 4.41 5.07 -8.21
C LEU A 156 4.48 3.79 -9.02
N MET A 157 4.00 2.70 -8.46
CA MET A 157 4.04 1.40 -9.12
C MET A 157 2.67 0.73 -9.17
N LEU A 158 2.44 0.00 -10.26
CA LEU A 158 1.19 -0.71 -10.54
C LEU A 158 1.48 -2.14 -11.02
N TRP A 159 0.68 -3.08 -10.56
CA TRP A 159 0.68 -4.47 -11.02
C TRP A 159 -0.72 -4.86 -11.48
N GLU A 160 -0.78 -5.56 -12.62
CA GLU A 160 -2.02 -6.11 -13.18
C GLU A 160 -2.06 -7.62 -12.97
N PRO A 161 -3.23 -8.19 -12.60
CA PRO A 161 -3.42 -9.63 -12.55
C PRO A 161 -3.19 -10.29 -13.91
N SER A 162 -2.72 -11.53 -13.87
CA SER A 162 -2.54 -12.27 -15.12
C SER A 162 -3.86 -12.55 -15.83
N GLY A 163 -3.88 -12.38 -17.15
CA GLY A 163 -5.08 -12.44 -17.99
C GLY A 163 -5.87 -11.12 -18.04
N LEU A 164 -5.44 -10.08 -17.33
CA LEU A 164 -6.01 -8.73 -17.37
C LEU A 164 -4.97 -7.67 -17.73
N GLU A 165 -3.84 -8.07 -18.30
CA GLU A 165 -2.77 -7.17 -18.73
C GLU A 165 -3.27 -6.17 -19.78
N GLY A 166 -2.84 -4.92 -19.66
CA GLY A 166 -3.24 -3.84 -20.58
C GLY A 166 -4.62 -3.25 -20.28
N ARG A 167 -5.29 -3.65 -19.19
CA ARG A 167 -6.58 -3.07 -18.80
C ARG A 167 -6.43 -1.72 -18.11
N TRP A 168 -5.33 -1.53 -17.37
CA TRP A 168 -4.98 -0.31 -16.65
C TRP A 168 -3.67 0.30 -17.14
N LEU A 169 -2.79 -0.49 -17.74
CA LEU A 169 -1.51 -0.02 -18.28
C LEU A 169 -1.50 0.02 -19.82
N GLU A 170 -0.65 0.87 -20.38
CA GLU A 170 -0.27 0.94 -21.79
C GLU A 170 1.19 1.35 -21.94
N ASP A 171 1.69 1.33 -23.18
CA ASP A 171 3.05 1.80 -23.55
C ASP A 171 4.16 1.21 -22.67
N TYR A 172 4.29 -0.11 -22.64
CA TYR A 172 5.31 -0.78 -21.83
C TYR A 172 6.71 -0.51 -22.41
N GLU A 173 7.59 0.05 -21.58
CA GLU A 173 9.00 0.27 -21.87
C GLU A 173 9.85 -0.31 -20.73
N GLY A 174 10.22 -1.59 -20.88
CA GLY A 174 10.94 -2.34 -19.84
C GLY A 174 10.16 -2.39 -18.53
N ASP A 175 10.65 -1.69 -17.52
CA ASP A 175 10.05 -1.60 -16.18
C ASP A 175 9.07 -0.44 -16.00
N LYS A 176 8.87 0.38 -17.04
CA LYS A 176 7.94 1.50 -17.05
C LYS A 176 6.71 1.20 -17.90
N ALA A 177 5.60 1.84 -17.54
CA ALA A 177 4.36 1.83 -18.31
C ALA A 177 3.55 3.09 -18.02
N ASN A 178 2.63 3.46 -18.90
CA ASN A 178 1.68 4.55 -18.68
C ASN A 178 0.38 4.01 -18.09
N MET A 179 -0.23 4.77 -17.16
CA MET A 179 -1.60 4.48 -16.72
C MET A 179 -2.59 4.97 -17.78
N LYS A 180 -3.51 4.09 -18.18
CA LYS A 180 -4.63 4.46 -19.05
C LYS A 180 -5.50 5.51 -18.37
N LYS A 181 -5.71 6.63 -19.04
CA LYS A 181 -6.71 7.63 -18.62
C LYS A 181 -8.09 7.07 -18.98
N ARG A 182 -8.92 6.84 -17.97
CA ARG A 182 -10.34 6.52 -18.15
C ARG A 182 -11.17 7.79 -18.35
#